data_AF-I6ZEU0-F1
#
_entry.id   AF-I6ZEU0-F1
#
_cell.length_a   1.000
_cell.length_b   1.000
_cell.length_c   1.000
_cell.angle_alpha   90.00
_cell.angle_beta   90.00
_cell.angle_gamma   90.00
#
_symmetry.space_group_name_H-M   'P 1'
#
loop_
_entity.id
_entity.type
_entity.pdbx_description
1 polymer ?
#
loop_
_entity_poly.entity_id
_entity_poly.type
_entity_poly.pdbx_seq_one_letter_code
_entity_poly.pdbx_strand_id
1 'polypeptide(L)'
;MYDRDFAGLSPFELIIFQSGTSKLTEAGSGMDSYKYGGDLYCEGNVFKVETYNQNFGEDKQWSKGFEKINLTLGQCDSKNGRQECSIVFGGDVGLKWKEEFKPRVII
;
A
#
# COMPACT_ATOMS: atom_id res chain seq x y z
N MET A 1 23.74 -28.46 -7.54
CA MET A 1 23.62 -27.07 -7.05
C MET A 1 22.69 -26.38 -8.01
N TYR A 2 21.41 -26.28 -7.66
CA TYR A 2 20.45 -25.41 -8.31
C TYR A 2 19.84 -24.57 -7.20
N ASP A 3 19.85 -23.26 -7.41
CA ASP A 3 19.58 -22.23 -6.42
C ASP A 3 18.22 -22.37 -5.75
N ARG A 4 18.22 -22.12 -4.44
CA ARG A 4 17.01 -21.93 -3.62
C ARG A 4 16.54 -20.47 -3.76
N ASP A 5 16.38 -20.00 -4.99
CA ASP A 5 16.02 -18.60 -5.24
C ASP A 5 14.50 -18.42 -5.28
N PHE A 6 14.02 -17.71 -4.25
CA PHE A 6 12.71 -17.07 -4.12
C PHE A 6 11.47 -17.98 -4.21
N ALA A 7 11.22 -18.68 -3.11
CA ALA A 7 9.91 -19.23 -2.79
C ALA A 7 8.82 -18.11 -2.76
N GLY A 8 8.07 -17.97 -3.85
CA GLY A 8 6.64 -18.29 -3.82
C GLY A 8 5.66 -17.40 -3.05
N LEU A 9 5.92 -16.12 -2.81
CA LEU A 9 4.88 -15.16 -2.41
C LEU A 9 4.57 -14.29 -3.63
N SER A 10 3.35 -14.38 -4.20
CA SER A 10 2.95 -13.36 -5.18
C SER A 10 2.90 -12.03 -4.42
N PRO A 11 3.77 -11.06 -4.75
CA PRO A 11 3.71 -9.79 -4.07
C PRO A 11 2.41 -9.13 -4.50
N PHE A 12 1.59 -8.62 -3.60
CA PHE A 12 0.49 -7.78 -4.03
C PHE A 12 1.05 -6.42 -4.48
N GLU A 13 0.46 -5.79 -5.49
CA GLU A 13 0.75 -4.44 -5.91
C GLU A 13 -0.39 -3.52 -5.47
N LEU A 14 -0.05 -2.38 -4.85
CA LEU A 14 -1.00 -1.32 -4.55
C LEU A 14 -0.90 -0.24 -5.63
N ILE A 15 -2.01 0.03 -6.29
CA ILE A 15 -2.16 1.09 -7.29
C ILE A 15 -3.09 2.16 -6.75
N ILE A 16 -2.66 3.42 -6.81
CA ILE A 16 -3.47 4.59 -6.50
C ILE A 16 -3.64 5.42 -7.78
N PHE A 17 -4.88 5.53 -8.25
CA PHE A 17 -5.22 6.27 -9.45
C PHE A 17 -5.43 7.76 -9.13
N GLN A 18 -5.10 8.64 -10.07
CA GLN A 18 -5.37 10.07 -9.94
C GLN A 18 -6.85 10.39 -9.72
N SER A 19 -7.75 9.54 -10.21
CA SER A 19 -9.21 9.64 -9.97
C SER A 19 -9.60 9.58 -8.49
N GLY A 20 -8.73 9.04 -7.63
CA GLY A 20 -9.00 8.83 -6.22
C GLY A 20 -9.34 7.38 -5.86
N THR A 21 -9.50 6.48 -6.85
CA THR A 21 -9.66 5.05 -6.60
C THR A 21 -8.32 4.42 -6.21
N SER A 22 -8.37 3.37 -5.39
CA SER A 22 -7.21 2.51 -5.11
C SER A 22 -7.53 1.06 -5.43
N LYS A 23 -6.49 0.30 -5.79
CA LYS A 23 -6.59 -1.10 -6.19
C LYS A 23 -5.46 -1.91 -5.57
N LEU A 24 -5.80 -3.05 -4.99
CA LEU A 24 -4.82 -4.08 -4.62
C LEU A 24 -4.97 -5.24 -5.60
N THR A 25 -3.87 -5.60 -6.27
CA THR A 25 -3.84 -6.64 -7.32
C THR A 25 -2.63 -7.55 -7.10
N GLU A 26 -2.58 -8.70 -7.75
CA GLU A 26 -1.38 -9.55 -7.72
C GLU A 26 -0.30 -8.96 -8.64
N ALA A 27 0.92 -8.76 -8.12
CA ALA A 27 2.05 -8.33 -8.92
C ALA A 27 2.51 -9.48 -9.81
N GLY A 28 2.36 -9.30 -11.12
CA GLY A 28 2.73 -10.27 -12.13
C GLY A 28 2.16 -9.92 -13.50
N SER A 29 2.63 -10.60 -14.53
CA SER A 29 2.06 -10.51 -15.88
C SER A 29 1.79 -11.91 -16.42
N GLY A 30 0.66 -12.11 -17.09
CA GLY A 30 0.27 -13.39 -17.68
C GLY A 30 -0.68 -14.23 -16.81
N MET A 31 -0.79 -15.52 -17.11
CA MET A 31 -1.75 -16.46 -16.48
C MET A 31 -1.61 -16.61 -14.95
N ASP A 32 -0.49 -16.18 -14.37
CA ASP A 32 -0.20 -16.30 -12.94
C ASP A 32 -0.77 -15.15 -12.08
N SER A 33 -1.36 -14.10 -12.69
CA SER A 33 -1.85 -12.90 -11.98
C SER A 33 -3.21 -13.07 -11.27
N TYR A 34 -3.70 -14.30 -11.12
CA TYR A 34 -5.01 -14.59 -10.51
C TYR A 34 -4.95 -15.78 -9.56
N LYS A 35 -3.76 -16.08 -9.03
CA LYS A 35 -3.54 -17.28 -8.21
C LYS A 35 -4.26 -17.20 -6.87
N TYR A 36 -4.41 -15.99 -6.33
CA TYR A 36 -4.97 -15.68 -5.02
C TYR A 36 -6.28 -14.88 -5.09
N GLY A 37 -6.67 -14.37 -6.25
CA GLY A 37 -8.02 -13.84 -6.48
C GLY A 37 -8.11 -12.78 -7.58
N GLY A 38 -9.19 -11.99 -7.52
CA GLY A 38 -9.38 -10.82 -8.36
C GLY A 38 -8.93 -9.53 -7.70
N ASP A 39 -8.89 -8.46 -8.48
CA ASP A 39 -8.55 -7.12 -8.02
C ASP A 39 -9.52 -6.64 -6.93
N LEU A 40 -8.95 -6.10 -5.84
CA LEU A 40 -9.71 -5.45 -4.78
C LEU A 40 -9.70 -3.94 -5.02
N TYR A 41 -10.87 -3.39 -5.35
CA TYR A 41 -11.05 -1.96 -5.57
C TYR A 41 -11.62 -1.27 -4.34
N CYS A 42 -11.06 -0.12 -4.00
CA CYS A 42 -11.54 0.78 -2.96
C CYS A 42 -11.79 2.15 -3.58
N GLU A 43 -13.07 2.54 -3.68
CA GLU A 43 -13.49 3.84 -4.24
C GLU A 43 -13.10 5.01 -3.33
N GLY A 44 -13.01 4.79 -2.02
CA GLY A 44 -12.43 5.74 -1.08
C GLY A 44 -10.95 5.41 -0.82
N ASN A 45 -10.03 6.15 -1.44
CA ASN A 45 -8.63 6.06 -1.00
C ASN A 45 -8.39 6.92 0.25
N VAL A 46 -7.54 6.41 1.12
CA VAL A 46 -7.02 7.10 2.31
C VAL A 46 -5.60 7.66 2.10
N PHE A 47 -5.09 7.53 0.88
CA PHE A 47 -3.71 7.82 0.50
C PHE A 47 -3.61 9.11 -0.33
N LYS A 48 -2.76 10.01 0.11
CA LYS A 48 -2.30 11.15 -0.68
C LYS A 48 -1.03 10.74 -1.42
N VAL A 49 -1.10 10.68 -2.75
CA VAL A 49 0.08 10.46 -3.60
C VAL A 49 0.90 11.74 -3.61
N GLU A 50 2.17 11.64 -3.23
CA GLU A 50 3.09 12.78 -3.29
C GLU A 50 3.73 12.92 -4.67
N THR A 51 3.96 11.80 -5.35
CA THR A 51 4.53 11.78 -6.71
C THR A 51 4.05 10.55 -7.45
N TYR A 52 3.29 10.73 -8.54
CA TYR A 52 2.88 9.64 -9.43
C TYR A 52 4.09 9.08 -10.18
N ASN A 53 4.16 7.76 -10.36
CA ASN A 53 5.32 7.07 -10.94
C ASN A 53 5.02 6.27 -12.22
N GLN A 54 3.77 6.28 -12.69
CA GLN A 54 3.36 5.67 -13.94
C GLN A 54 2.36 6.59 -14.67
N ASN A 55 2.46 6.62 -16.00
CA ASN A 55 1.60 7.43 -16.88
C ASN A 55 0.99 6.53 -17.95
N PHE A 56 -0.32 6.64 -18.13
CA PHE A 56 -1.09 5.95 -19.16
C PHE A 56 -1.88 7.00 -19.95
N GLY A 57 -1.23 7.64 -20.92
CA GLY A 57 -1.80 8.79 -21.62
C GLY A 57 -1.92 10.00 -20.69
N GLU A 58 -3.14 10.49 -20.50
CA GLU A 58 -3.44 11.60 -19.59
C GLU A 58 -3.61 11.14 -18.13
N ASP A 59 -3.82 9.84 -17.91
CA ASP A 59 -4.01 9.28 -16.58
C ASP A 59 -2.67 9.01 -15.88
N LYS A 60 -2.59 9.40 -14.61
CA LYS A 60 -1.44 9.13 -13.75
C LYS A 60 -1.81 8.13 -12.66
N GLN A 61 -0.87 7.25 -12.36
CA GLN A 61 -0.99 6.34 -11.23
C GLN A 61 0.30 6.22 -10.45
N TRP A 62 0.14 5.96 -9.15
CA TRP A 62 1.22 5.53 -8.29
C TRP A 62 1.08 4.03 -8.12
N SER A 63 2.17 3.30 -8.26
CA SER A 63 2.19 1.86 -8.05
C SER A 63 3.46 1.38 -7.39
N LYS A 64 3.34 0.50 -6.40
CA LYS A 64 4.44 -0.28 -5.84
C LYS A 64 3.95 -1.63 -5.33
N GLY A 65 4.86 -2.61 -5.33
CA GLY A 65 4.71 -3.82 -4.54
C GLY A 65 4.45 -3.47 -3.08
N PHE A 66 3.44 -4.10 -2.48
CA PHE A 66 2.97 -3.86 -1.12
C PHE A 66 4.08 -4.15 -0.10
N GLU A 67 4.99 -5.08 -0.40
CA GLU A 67 6.18 -5.38 0.39
C GLU A 67 7.18 -4.21 0.46
N LYS A 68 7.05 -3.22 -0.41
CA LYS A 68 7.85 -1.97 -0.37
C LYS A 68 7.20 -0.88 0.49
N ILE A 69 6.00 -1.11 1.00
CA ILE A 69 5.24 -0.14 1.80
C ILE A 69 5.40 -0.49 3.28
N ASN A 70 6.50 -0.04 3.86
CA ASN A 70 6.74 -0.24 5.28
C ASN A 70 5.83 0.67 6.12
N LEU A 71 5.12 0.09 7.07
CA LEU A 71 4.32 0.80 8.07
C LEU A 71 4.96 0.60 9.45
N THR A 72 4.98 1.67 10.24
CA THR A 72 5.54 1.70 11.59
C THR A 72 4.57 2.39 12.53
N LEU A 73 4.78 2.19 13.84
CA LEU A 73 4.01 2.88 14.86
C LEU A 73 4.79 4.11 15.33
N GLY A 74 4.12 5.26 15.34
CA GLY A 74 4.66 6.52 15.82
C GLY A 74 3.66 7.27 16.69
N GLN A 75 4.13 8.27 17.43
CA GLN A 75 3.28 9.14 18.26
C GLN A 75 2.32 8.34 19.16
N CYS A 76 2.89 7.57 20.08
CA CYS A 76 2.13 6.74 20.99
C CYS A 76 1.74 7.51 22.26
N ASP A 77 0.45 7.54 22.56
CA ASP A 77 -0.11 8.16 23.75
C ASP A 77 -0.77 7.10 24.64
N SER A 78 -0.64 7.24 25.97
CA SER A 78 -1.40 6.41 26.90
C SER A 78 -2.79 6.98 27.09
N LYS A 79 -3.84 6.20 26.76
CA LYS A 79 -5.24 6.55 27.02
C LYS A 79 -5.96 5.39 27.69
N ASN A 80 -6.63 5.68 28.81
CA ASN A 80 -7.42 4.69 29.56
C ASN A 80 -6.67 3.40 29.89
N GLY A 81 -5.38 3.50 30.21
CA GLY A 81 -4.52 2.35 30.53
C GLY A 81 -4.09 1.50 29.32
N ARG A 82 -4.37 1.95 28.09
CA ARG A 82 -3.91 1.33 26.85
C ARG A 82 -3.01 2.26 26.06
N GLN A 83 -2.18 1.71 25.18
CA GLN A 83 -1.29 2.50 24.34
C GLN A 83 -1.93 2.70 22.96
N GLU A 84 -2.19 3.94 22.59
CA GLU A 84 -2.72 4.31 21.27
C GLU A 84 -1.59 4.90 20.42
N CYS A 85 -1.24 4.25 19.31
CA CYS A 85 -0.19 4.72 18.40
C CYS A 85 -0.76 5.07 17.03
N SER A 86 -0.24 6.11 16.40
CA SER A 86 -0.50 6.41 14.99
C SER A 86 0.25 5.43 14.08
N ILE A 87 -0.36 5.02 12.98
CA ILE A 87 0.31 4.26 11.92
C ILE A 87 0.95 5.25 10.95
N VAL A 88 2.26 5.14 10.71
CA VAL A 88 3.02 6.04 9.83
C VAL A 88 3.87 5.24 8.84
N PHE A 89 4.21 5.84 7.69
CA PHE A 89 5.10 5.20 6.71
C PHE A 89 6.54 5.17 7.22
N GLY A 90 7.16 3.99 7.18
CA GLY A 90 8.52 3.72 7.65
C GLY A 90 9.62 4.13 6.67
N GLY A 91 9.45 5.26 5.99
CA GLY A 91 10.35 5.77 4.95
C GLY A 91 9.61 6.56 3.88
N ASP A 92 10.36 7.15 2.94
CA ASP A 92 9.76 7.77 1.77
C ASP A 92 9.32 6.71 0.77
N VAL A 93 8.02 6.52 0.66
CA VAL A 93 7.40 5.63 -0.32
C VAL A 93 6.67 6.40 -1.42
N GLY A 94 6.63 7.74 -1.37
CA GLY A 94 5.82 8.59 -2.26
C GLY A 94 4.33 8.63 -1.91
N LEU A 95 3.96 8.16 -0.73
CA LEU A 95 2.60 8.20 -0.18
C LEU A 95 2.59 8.85 1.19
N LYS A 96 1.50 9.55 1.47
CA LYS A 96 1.09 9.98 2.82
C LYS A 96 -0.35 9.56 3.08
N TRP A 97 -0.76 9.58 4.33
CA TRP A 97 -2.18 9.57 4.66
C TRP A 97 -2.81 10.89 4.23
N LYS A 98 -4.06 10.85 3.76
CA LYS A 98 -4.85 12.08 3.62
C LYS A 98 -5.03 12.76 4.98
N GLU A 99 -5.20 14.08 4.98
CA GLU A 99 -5.19 14.88 6.22
C GLU A 99 -6.35 14.54 7.16
N GLU A 100 -7.48 14.15 6.58
CA GLU A 100 -8.68 13.68 7.25
C GLU A 100 -8.57 12.23 7.78
N PHE A 101 -7.58 11.46 7.32
CA PHE A 101 -7.38 10.07 7.72
C PHE A 101 -6.20 9.94 8.69
N LYS A 102 -6.51 9.60 9.95
CA LYS A 102 -5.52 9.49 11.03
C LYS A 102 -5.56 8.07 11.60
N PRO A 103 -4.92 7.10 10.94
CA PRO A 103 -4.99 5.70 11.35
C PRO A 103 -4.28 5.51 12.69
N ARG A 104 -4.95 4.82 13.61
CA ARG A 104 -4.45 4.51 14.94
C ARG A 104 -4.69 3.04 15.29
N VAL A 105 -3.79 2.49 16.10
CA VAL A 105 -3.92 1.16 16.70
C VAL A 105 -3.89 1.30 18.22
N ILE A 106 -4.67 0.47 18.90
CA ILE A 106 -4.66 0.34 20.36
C ILE A 106 -3.99 -0.98 20.71
N ILE A 107 -2.97 -0.92 21.57
CA ILE A 107 -2.17 -2.04 22.04
C ILE A 107 -2.36 -2.19 23.56
#